data_AF-A0A4Z2F7Z0-F1
#
_entry.id   AF-A0A4Z2F7Z0-F1
#
_cell.length_a   1.000
_cell.length_b   1.000
_cell.length_c   1.000
_cell.angle_alpha   90.00
_cell.angle_beta   90.00
_cell.angle_gamma   90.00
#
_symmetry.space_group_name_H-M   'P 1'
#
loop_
_entity.id
_entity.type
_entity.pdbx_description
1 polymer ?
#
loop_
_entity_poly.entity_id
_entity_poly.type
_entity_poly.pdbx_seq_one_letter_code
_entity_poly.pdbx_strand_id
1 'polypeptide(L)'
;MHIKTGLEDAHLYCLKKAVVDFLADNKSISSIRGELVPYLVRKQFSKTTNSPKIKDDAEDQNQKTNDGSTDHELLISSRDEPLLQLAQERSCWNDHRGDMSEAYHGGKLRCYVHIIEQGLCYRVNTLAAYIEANRLMGSDSIIGALCQVADKTSIKRSTIGNATTVKEKGPQPLIVPM
;
A
#
# COMPACT_ATOMS: atom_id res chain seq x y z
N MET A 1 -11.71 -15.36 -12.61
CA MET A 1 -11.54 -14.35 -11.54
C MET A 1 -10.73 -15.00 -10.43
N HIS A 2 -9.53 -14.49 -10.12
CA HIS A 2 -8.66 -15.05 -9.08
C HIS A 2 -8.74 -14.21 -7.81
N ILE A 3 -9.51 -14.65 -6.82
CA ILE A 3 -9.62 -14.01 -5.51
C ILE A 3 -8.71 -14.76 -4.54
N LYS A 4 -7.88 -14.03 -3.78
CA LYS A 4 -7.00 -14.58 -2.75
C LYS A 4 -7.48 -14.08 -1.38
N THR A 5 -7.59 -14.99 -0.41
CA THR A 5 -8.08 -14.68 0.96
C THR A 5 -6.97 -14.60 2.00
N GLY A 6 -5.80 -15.20 1.73
CA GLY A 6 -4.65 -15.20 2.64
C GLY A 6 -3.67 -14.05 2.43
N LEU A 7 -4.14 -12.87 2.00
CA LEU A 7 -3.30 -11.69 1.82
C LEU A 7 -3.52 -10.70 2.97
N GLU A 8 -2.43 -10.22 3.54
CA GLU A 8 -2.44 -9.15 4.55
C GLU A 8 -2.05 -7.80 3.93
N ASP A 9 -2.66 -6.72 4.44
CA ASP A 9 -2.34 -5.36 4.02
C ASP A 9 -1.11 -4.86 4.80
N ALA A 10 -0.04 -4.56 4.07
CA ALA A 10 1.19 -3.99 4.63
C ALA A 10 1.06 -2.51 5.03
N HIS A 11 -0.03 -1.83 4.66
CA HIS A 11 -0.23 -0.39 4.83
C HIS A 11 0.87 0.48 4.18
N LEU A 12 1.43 0.00 3.08
CA LEU A 12 2.35 0.75 2.23
C LEU A 12 1.59 1.21 0.98
N TYR A 13 1.39 2.52 0.83
CA TYR A 13 0.64 3.10 -0.30
C TYR A 13 1.53 4.06 -1.08
N CYS A 14 1.59 3.86 -2.40
CA CYS A 14 2.22 4.79 -3.34
C CYS A 14 1.12 5.53 -4.10
N LEU A 15 0.99 6.84 -3.88
CA LEU A 15 -0.10 7.66 -4.43
C LEU A 15 0.49 8.75 -5.33
N LYS A 16 -0.18 9.02 -6.46
CA LYS A 16 0.16 10.18 -7.31
C LYS A 16 -0.18 11.48 -6.58
N LYS A 17 0.59 12.54 -6.81
CA LYS A 17 0.36 13.88 -6.25
C LYS A 17 -1.11 14.32 -6.36
N ALA A 18 -1.73 14.15 -7.52
CA ALA A 18 -3.14 14.55 -7.71
C ALA A 18 -4.12 13.85 -6.75
N VAL A 19 -3.83 12.62 -6.32
CA VAL A 19 -4.64 11.91 -5.30
C VAL A 19 -4.40 12.49 -3.91
N VAL A 20 -3.18 12.95 -3.61
CA VAL A 20 -2.84 13.63 -2.37
C VAL A 20 -3.50 15.01 -2.31
N ASP A 21 -3.48 15.76 -3.41
CA ASP A 21 -4.19 17.04 -3.53
C ASP A 21 -5.70 16.85 -3.33
N PHE A 22 -6.28 15.79 -3.91
CA PHE A 22 -7.67 15.41 -3.67
C PHE A 22 -7.96 15.09 -2.19
N LEU A 23 -7.06 14.40 -1.50
CA LEU A 23 -7.18 14.15 -0.05
C LEU A 23 -7.11 15.44 0.76
N ALA A 24 -6.28 16.40 0.36
CA ALA A 24 -6.16 17.69 1.04
C ALA A 24 -7.44 18.51 0.93
N ASP A 25 -8.11 18.46 -0.23
CA ASP A 25 -9.38 19.15 -0.49
C ASP A 25 -10.56 18.45 0.21
N ASN A 26 -10.52 17.11 0.38
CA ASN A 26 -11.60 16.30 0.95
C ASN A 26 -11.27 15.77 2.35
N LYS A 27 -11.55 16.58 3.38
CA LYS A 27 -11.32 16.22 4.80
C LYS A 27 -12.27 15.17 5.37
N SER A 28 -13.26 14.71 4.61
CA SER A 28 -14.18 13.64 5.03
C SER A 28 -13.52 12.27 5.08
N ILE A 29 -12.37 12.11 4.41
CA ILE A 29 -11.65 10.83 4.34
C ILE A 29 -10.76 10.67 5.57
N SER A 30 -11.07 9.68 6.40
CA SER A 30 -10.38 9.37 7.65
C SER A 30 -9.41 8.19 7.54
N SER A 31 -9.65 7.29 6.58
CA SER A 31 -8.91 6.02 6.44
C SER A 31 -8.53 5.75 4.99
N ILE A 32 -7.22 5.63 4.73
CA ILE A 32 -6.71 5.25 3.41
C ILE A 32 -7.23 3.86 3.02
N ARG A 33 -7.09 2.89 3.92
CA ARG A 33 -7.50 1.50 3.70
C ARG A 33 -9.03 1.35 3.57
N GLY A 34 -9.77 1.99 4.46
CA GLY A 34 -11.21 1.78 4.59
C GLY A 34 -12.05 2.59 3.62
N GLU A 35 -11.58 3.77 3.22
CA GLU A 35 -12.38 4.74 2.46
C GLU A 35 -11.71 5.09 1.14
N LEU A 36 -10.46 5.57 1.16
CA LEU A 36 -9.77 6.05 -0.04
C LEU A 36 -9.56 4.94 -1.07
N VAL A 37 -8.96 3.81 -0.67
CA VAL A 37 -8.65 2.71 -1.60
C VAL A 37 -9.93 2.18 -2.25
N PRO A 38 -11.00 1.83 -1.51
CA PRO A 38 -12.27 1.44 -2.11
C PRO A 38 -12.91 2.54 -2.98
N TYR A 39 -12.76 3.82 -2.62
CA TYR A 39 -13.23 4.94 -3.44
C TYR A 39 -12.51 5.00 -4.79
N LEU A 40 -11.17 4.96 -4.79
CA LEU A 40 -10.36 5.00 -6.01
C LEU A 40 -10.61 3.78 -6.90
N VAL A 41 -10.74 2.58 -6.31
CA VAL A 41 -11.04 1.35 -7.06
C VAL A 41 -12.44 1.41 -7.68
N ARG A 42 -13.45 1.88 -6.95
CA ARG A 42 -14.80 2.09 -7.53
C ARG A 42 -14.74 3.08 -8.70
N LYS A 43 -13.96 4.15 -8.58
CA LYS A 43 -13.79 5.15 -9.63
C LYS A 43 -13.03 4.61 -10.85
N GLN A 44 -12.02 3.76 -10.65
CA GLN A 44 -11.33 3.07 -11.75
C GLN A 44 -12.31 2.28 -12.64
N PHE A 45 -13.32 1.65 -12.03
CA PHE A 45 -14.31 0.86 -12.76
C PHE A 45 -15.59 1.63 -13.10
N SER A 46 -15.74 2.90 -12.69
CA SER A 46 -17.02 3.60 -12.82
C SER A 46 -17.35 4.10 -14.24
N LYS A 47 -16.43 4.08 -15.22
CA LYS A 47 -16.74 4.55 -16.59
C LYS A 47 -15.99 3.82 -17.72
N THR A 48 -16.64 2.81 -18.30
CA THR A 48 -16.47 2.38 -19.72
C THR A 48 -17.81 2.30 -20.47
N THR A 49 -18.92 2.82 -19.94
CA THR A 49 -20.15 3.01 -20.70
C THR A 49 -20.44 4.50 -20.85
N ASN A 50 -20.74 4.93 -22.07
CA ASN A 50 -21.01 6.30 -22.52
C ASN A 50 -19.80 7.19 -22.81
N SER A 51 -19.11 6.92 -23.92
CA SER A 51 -18.80 8.01 -24.85
C SER A 51 -19.97 8.13 -25.85
N PRO A 52 -20.82 9.18 -25.80
CA PRO A 52 -21.40 9.65 -27.03
C PRO A 52 -20.22 10.21 -27.84
N LYS A 53 -19.91 9.56 -28.96
CA LYS A 53 -19.07 10.16 -29.99
C LYS A 53 -19.79 11.44 -30.42
N ILE A 54 -19.30 12.59 -29.97
CA ILE A 54 -19.67 13.88 -30.54
C ILE A 54 -19.17 13.82 -31.99
N LYS A 55 -20.11 13.59 -32.91
CA LYS A 55 -19.99 14.13 -34.26
C LYS A 55 -20.54 15.54 -34.17
N ASP A 56 -19.72 16.50 -34.56
CA ASP A 56 -20.09 17.89 -34.75
C ASP A 56 -21.35 17.98 -35.61
N ASP A 57 -22.37 18.67 -35.11
CA ASP A 57 -23.29 19.48 -35.91
C ASP A 57 -24.06 20.42 -34.95
N ALA A 58 -24.26 21.64 -35.42
CA ALA A 58 -24.60 22.82 -34.66
C ALA A 58 -26.07 22.89 -34.17
N GLU A 59 -26.29 23.87 -33.27
CA GLU A 59 -27.55 24.58 -32.98
C GLU A 59 -28.47 24.07 -31.84
N ASP A 60 -28.27 24.71 -30.68
CA ASP A 60 -29.21 25.60 -29.97
C ASP A 60 -30.26 25.07 -28.94
N GLN A 61 -30.27 25.79 -27.80
CA GLN A 61 -31.31 25.98 -26.77
C GLN A 61 -31.50 24.98 -25.61
N ASN A 62 -30.87 25.37 -24.49
CA ASN A 62 -31.51 25.72 -23.20
C ASN A 62 -32.44 24.69 -22.51
N GLN A 63 -31.96 24.09 -21.42
CA GLN A 63 -32.73 23.98 -20.17
C GLN A 63 -31.81 23.71 -18.95
N LYS A 64 -31.92 24.59 -17.95
CA LYS A 64 -31.41 24.42 -16.59
C LYS A 64 -32.14 23.27 -15.88
N THR A 65 -31.40 22.39 -15.22
CA THR A 65 -31.77 21.87 -13.89
C THR A 65 -30.50 21.55 -13.09
N ASN A 66 -30.46 22.07 -11.86
CA ASN A 66 -29.47 21.80 -10.82
C ASN A 66 -29.28 20.30 -10.58
N ASP A 67 -28.03 19.86 -10.42
CA ASP A 67 -27.70 18.97 -9.32
C ASP A 67 -26.26 19.20 -8.82
N GLY A 68 -26.15 19.41 -7.51
CA GLY A 68 -24.95 19.87 -6.83
C GLY A 68 -23.96 18.77 -6.50
N SER A 69 -23.67 17.86 -7.44
CA SER A 69 -22.55 16.92 -7.28
C SER A 69 -21.37 17.45 -8.10
N THR A 70 -20.56 18.31 -7.50
CA THR A 70 -19.26 18.69 -8.08
C THR A 70 -18.54 17.40 -8.41
N ASP A 71 -18.30 17.20 -9.70
CA ASP A 71 -17.82 15.95 -10.26
C ASP A 71 -16.36 15.76 -9.80
N HIS A 72 -16.18 15.21 -8.59
CA HIS A 72 -14.89 14.93 -7.96
C HIS A 72 -13.98 14.07 -8.84
N GLU A 73 -14.53 13.50 -9.92
CA GLU A 73 -13.84 12.81 -10.99
C GLU A 73 -12.89 13.70 -11.79
N LEU A 74 -13.22 14.98 -11.98
CA LEU A 74 -12.37 15.95 -12.69
C LEU A 74 -11.22 16.45 -11.82
N LEU A 75 -11.27 16.30 -10.49
CA LEU A 75 -10.24 16.86 -9.59
C LEU A 75 -8.95 16.03 -9.54
N ILE A 76 -9.03 14.71 -9.68
CA ILE A 76 -7.83 13.84 -9.67
C ILE A 76 -7.09 13.92 -11.03
N SER A 77 -7.79 14.24 -12.11
CA SER A 77 -7.20 14.34 -13.46
C SER A 77 -6.64 15.73 -13.78
N SER A 78 -7.32 16.81 -13.37
CA SER A 78 -7.20 18.12 -14.02
C SER A 78 -5.93 18.94 -13.76
N ARG A 79 -5.10 18.62 -12.76
CA ARG A 79 -3.98 19.52 -12.39
C ARG A 79 -2.66 19.27 -13.14
N ASP A 80 -2.44 18.09 -13.70
CA ASP A 80 -1.13 17.71 -14.28
C ASP A 80 -1.14 17.50 -15.82
N GLU A 81 -2.23 17.84 -16.51
CA GLU A 81 -2.50 17.31 -17.86
C GLU A 81 -1.46 17.61 -18.95
N PRO A 82 -1.04 18.84 -19.26
CA PRO A 82 -0.31 19.09 -20.51
C PRO A 82 1.10 18.48 -20.53
N LEU A 83 1.84 18.56 -19.42
CA LEU A 83 3.18 17.97 -19.33
C LEU A 83 3.14 16.46 -19.20
N LEU A 84 2.14 15.92 -18.49
CA LEU A 84 2.01 14.49 -18.31
C LEU A 84 1.50 13.81 -19.58
N GLN A 85 0.55 14.44 -20.28
CA GLN A 85 0.07 14.00 -21.58
C GLN A 85 1.21 14.00 -22.60
N LEU A 86 2.02 15.07 -22.63
CA LEU A 86 3.21 15.12 -23.47
C LEU A 86 4.22 14.02 -23.11
N ALA A 87 4.45 13.78 -21.81
CA ALA A 87 5.35 12.70 -21.37
C ALA A 87 4.81 11.31 -21.75
N GLN A 88 3.50 11.09 -21.69
CA GLN A 88 2.84 9.85 -22.11
C GLN A 88 2.92 9.64 -23.62
N GLU A 89 2.67 10.67 -24.43
CA GLU A 89 2.81 10.63 -25.88
C GLU A 89 4.25 10.33 -26.32
N ARG A 90 5.24 10.80 -25.56
CA ARG A 90 6.67 10.61 -25.84
C ARG A 90 7.26 9.36 -25.19
N SER A 91 6.51 8.67 -24.33
CA SER A 91 6.95 7.46 -23.66
C SER A 91 6.87 6.26 -24.59
N CYS A 92 7.95 5.49 -24.68
CA CYS A 92 7.97 4.20 -25.39
C CYS A 92 7.32 3.07 -24.58
N TRP A 93 6.95 3.32 -23.32
CA TRP A 93 6.33 2.33 -22.44
C TRP A 93 4.81 2.49 -22.42
N ASN A 94 4.09 1.56 -23.01
CA ASN A 94 2.65 1.41 -22.83
C ASN A 94 2.36 0.18 -21.95
N ASP A 95 1.27 0.16 -21.19
CA ASP A 95 0.92 -0.99 -20.34
C ASP A 95 -0.01 -2.00 -21.03
N HIS A 96 0.02 -2.01 -22.37
CA HIS A 96 -0.71 -3.00 -23.15
C HIS A 96 -0.16 -4.39 -22.94
N ARG A 97 -1.04 -5.31 -22.61
CA ARG A 97 -0.74 -6.75 -22.64
C ARG A 97 -1.48 -7.41 -23.80
N GLY A 98 -1.27 -6.87 -25.00
CA GLY A 98 -1.86 -7.39 -26.24
C GLY A 98 -3.33 -7.02 -26.46
N ASP A 99 -3.85 -6.02 -25.74
CA ASP A 99 -5.12 -5.39 -26.04
C ASP A 99 -4.95 -4.22 -27.01
N MET A 100 -5.88 -4.07 -27.96
CA MET A 100 -5.91 -2.98 -28.96
C MET A 100 -6.44 -1.66 -28.36
N SER A 101 -6.28 -1.45 -27.05
CA SER A 101 -6.71 -0.23 -26.36
C SER A 101 -5.72 0.92 -26.61
N GLU A 102 -6.12 2.14 -26.26
CA GLU A 102 -5.23 3.31 -26.29
C GLU A 102 -4.15 3.22 -25.21
N ALA A 103 -2.99 3.85 -25.45
CA ALA A 103 -1.90 3.93 -24.48
C ALA A 103 -2.43 4.34 -23.10
N TYR A 104 -2.04 3.61 -22.06
CA TYR A 104 -2.53 3.85 -20.71
C TYR A 104 -4.05 3.72 -20.52
N HIS A 105 -4.74 2.98 -21.41
CA HIS A 105 -6.20 2.74 -21.43
C HIS A 105 -7.03 4.02 -21.26
N GLY A 106 -6.56 5.12 -21.84
CA GLY A 106 -7.25 6.41 -21.78
C GLY A 106 -7.13 7.13 -20.42
N GLY A 107 -6.12 6.83 -19.60
CA GLY A 107 -5.59 7.74 -18.58
C GLY A 107 -6.48 8.10 -17.37
N LYS A 108 -7.59 7.39 -17.11
CA LYS A 108 -8.64 7.90 -16.20
C LYS A 108 -8.38 7.78 -14.69
N LEU A 109 -7.75 6.70 -14.21
CA LEU A 109 -7.31 6.46 -12.82
C LEU A 109 -7.01 4.95 -12.71
N ARG A 110 -5.85 4.56 -12.17
CA ARG A 110 -5.49 3.15 -12.02
C ARG A 110 -4.91 2.84 -10.66
N CYS A 111 -5.43 1.77 -10.07
CA CYS A 111 -5.01 1.21 -8.79
C CYS A 111 -4.39 -0.16 -9.06
N TYR A 112 -3.12 -0.30 -8.71
CA TYR A 112 -2.40 -1.57 -8.77
C TYR A 112 -2.15 -2.08 -7.36
N VAL A 113 -2.06 -3.40 -7.22
CA VAL A 113 -1.65 -4.06 -5.99
C VAL A 113 -0.34 -4.79 -6.28
N HIS A 114 0.68 -4.54 -5.46
CA HIS A 114 1.91 -5.31 -5.48
C HIS A 114 1.81 -6.40 -4.41
N ILE A 115 1.92 -7.66 -4.84
CA ILE A 115 1.99 -8.80 -3.93
C ILE A 115 3.47 -9.17 -3.80
N ILE A 116 3.98 -9.10 -2.58
CA ILE A 116 5.35 -9.50 -2.28
C ILE A 116 5.41 -11.03 -2.33
N GLU A 117 6.24 -11.58 -3.22
CA GLU A 117 6.46 -13.03 -3.35
C GLU A 117 7.70 -13.49 -2.59
N GLN A 118 8.68 -12.60 -2.39
CA GLN A 118 9.95 -12.88 -1.75
C GLN A 118 10.28 -11.80 -0.72
N GLY A 119 10.76 -12.22 0.44
CA GLY A 119 11.09 -11.33 1.57
C GLY A 119 10.01 -11.31 2.66
N LEU A 120 10.26 -10.51 3.69
CA LEU A 120 9.42 -10.41 4.87
C LEU A 120 8.75 -9.02 4.90
N CYS A 121 7.43 -8.97 4.93
CA CYS A 121 6.67 -7.72 5.08
C CYS A 121 5.50 -7.95 6.05
N TYR A 122 5.56 -7.33 7.22
CA TYR A 122 4.54 -7.45 8.26
C TYR A 122 4.17 -6.08 8.80
N ARG A 123 2.86 -5.90 9.04
CA ARG A 123 2.36 -4.75 9.79
C ARG A 123 2.37 -5.08 11.28
N VAL A 124 3.32 -4.50 12.01
CA VAL A 124 3.55 -4.83 13.42
C VAL A 124 2.87 -3.81 14.36
N ASN A 125 1.55 -3.70 14.28
CA ASN A 125 0.76 -2.79 15.13
C ASN A 125 -0.02 -3.52 16.25
N THR A 126 0.05 -4.85 16.30
CA THR A 126 -0.59 -5.67 17.33
C THR A 126 0.44 -6.57 17.98
N LEU A 127 0.19 -7.00 19.23
CA LEU A 127 1.06 -7.94 19.93
C LEU A 127 1.19 -9.27 19.16
N ALA A 128 0.10 -9.76 18.58
CA ALA A 128 0.11 -10.98 17.79
C ALA A 128 1.03 -10.86 16.57
N ALA A 129 0.91 -9.77 15.80
CA ALA A 129 1.78 -9.50 14.66
C ALA A 129 3.24 -9.31 15.08
N TYR A 130 3.50 -8.72 16.25
CA TYR A 130 4.84 -8.59 16.81
C TYR A 130 5.46 -9.94 17.17
N ILE A 131 4.70 -10.81 17.84
CA ILE A 131 5.15 -12.17 18.18
C ILE A 131 5.44 -12.97 16.90
N GLU A 132 4.58 -12.86 15.88
CA GLU A 132 4.77 -13.56 14.61
C GLU A 132 5.97 -13.03 13.83
N ALA A 133 6.15 -11.71 13.75
CA ALA A 133 7.33 -11.11 13.13
C ALA A 133 8.61 -11.59 13.84
N ASN A 134 8.63 -11.62 15.17
CA ASN A 134 9.76 -12.15 15.94
C ASN A 134 10.00 -13.65 15.69
N ARG A 135 8.96 -14.45 15.53
CA ARG A 135 9.07 -15.88 15.20
C ARG A 135 9.76 -16.09 13.85
N LEU A 136 9.45 -15.26 12.86
CA LEU A 136 10.00 -15.35 11.51
C LEU A 136 11.44 -14.82 11.44
N MET A 137 11.74 -13.76 12.20
CA MET A 137 13.10 -13.22 12.34
C MET A 137 14.03 -14.14 13.14
N GLY A 138 13.50 -14.94 14.07
CA GLY A 138 14.27 -15.79 14.98
C GLY A 138 14.82 -17.10 14.39
N SER A 139 14.90 -17.23 13.06
CA SER A 139 15.59 -18.37 12.43
C SER A 139 17.08 -18.37 12.81
N ASP A 140 17.68 -17.19 12.91
CA ASP A 140 19.03 -16.98 13.44
C ASP A 140 19.01 -16.22 14.78
N SER A 141 20.13 -16.28 15.52
CA SER A 141 20.31 -15.51 16.75
C SER A 141 20.76 -14.09 16.43
N ILE A 142 20.06 -13.09 16.95
CA ILE A 142 20.42 -11.67 16.80
C ILE A 142 20.97 -11.17 18.13
N ILE A 143 22.21 -10.66 18.13
CA ILE A 143 22.87 -10.12 19.32
C ILE A 143 23.03 -8.61 19.16
N GLY A 144 22.38 -7.84 20.03
CA GLY A 144 22.49 -6.39 20.09
C GLY A 144 23.90 -5.92 20.49
N ALA A 145 24.23 -4.69 20.10
CA ALA A 145 25.56 -4.12 20.35
C ALA A 145 25.88 -4.04 21.85
N LEU A 146 27.17 -4.11 22.20
CA LEU A 146 27.69 -4.06 23.57
C LEU A 146 27.17 -5.19 24.49
N CYS A 147 26.66 -6.30 23.94
CA CYS A 147 26.32 -7.47 24.73
C CYS A 147 27.57 -8.17 25.26
N GLN A 148 27.50 -8.62 26.51
CA GLN A 148 28.50 -9.48 27.13
C GLN A 148 27.92 -10.87 27.32
N VAL A 149 28.54 -11.88 26.73
CA VAL A 149 28.09 -13.28 26.74
C VAL A 149 29.17 -14.13 27.41
N ALA A 150 28.81 -14.85 28.47
CA ALA A 150 29.77 -15.68 29.20
C ALA A 150 30.19 -16.93 28.41
N ASP A 151 31.43 -17.40 28.63
CA ASP A 151 32.11 -18.42 27.80
C ASP A 151 31.34 -19.75 27.66
N LYS A 152 30.60 -20.18 28.69
CA LYS A 152 29.83 -21.44 28.67
C LYS A 152 28.35 -21.25 28.32
N THR A 153 27.99 -20.18 27.61
CA THR A 153 26.59 -19.90 27.25
C THR A 153 26.36 -20.05 25.75
N SER A 154 25.27 -20.73 25.37
CA SER A 154 24.86 -20.89 23.97
C SER A 154 23.53 -20.19 23.72
N ILE A 155 23.50 -19.29 22.75
CA ILE A 155 22.29 -18.54 22.35
C ILE A 155 21.81 -19.10 21.01
N LYS A 156 20.64 -19.72 20.98
CA LYS A 156 20.06 -20.33 19.78
C LYS A 156 18.66 -19.77 19.54
N ARG A 157 18.38 -19.29 18.33
CA ARG A 157 17.06 -18.78 17.91
C ARG A 157 16.49 -17.74 18.89
N SER A 158 17.34 -16.79 19.28
CA SER A 158 17.02 -15.79 20.31
C SER A 158 17.53 -14.42 19.90
N THR A 159 16.77 -13.39 20.28
CA THR A 159 17.14 -11.98 20.07
C THR A 159 17.52 -11.37 21.41
N ILE A 160 18.75 -10.87 21.52
CA ILE A 160 19.27 -10.19 22.71
C ILE A 160 19.35 -8.70 22.41
N GLY A 161 18.77 -7.87 23.27
CA GLY A 161 18.83 -6.42 23.15
C GLY A 161 20.22 -5.85 23.45
N ASN A 162 20.47 -4.60 23.06
CA ASN A 162 21.76 -3.94 23.31
C ASN A 162 22.12 -3.87 24.81
N ALA A 163 23.42 -3.87 25.10
CA ALA A 163 23.99 -3.75 26.46
C ALA A 163 23.49 -4.80 27.47
N THR A 164 23.09 -5.99 26.99
CA THR A 164 22.65 -7.09 27.87
C THR A 164 23.85 -7.92 28.31
N THR A 165 23.87 -8.33 29.59
CA THR A 165 24.88 -9.25 30.13
C THR A 165 24.26 -10.62 30.37
N VAL A 166 24.71 -11.63 29.63
CA VAL A 166 24.31 -13.04 29.78
C VAL A 166 25.34 -13.75 30.63
N LYS A 167 24.96 -14.09 31.87
CA LYS A 167 25.81 -14.81 32.83
C LYS A 167 25.59 -16.32 32.74
N GLU A 168 26.57 -17.08 33.23
CA GLU A 168 26.45 -18.53 33.36
C GLU A 168 25.31 -18.91 34.32
N LYS A 169 24.69 -20.07 34.08
CA LYS A 169 23.67 -20.62 34.96
C LYS A 169 24.33 -21.01 36.29
N GLY A 170 24.03 -20.26 37.36
CA GLY A 170 24.50 -20.58 38.70
C GLY A 170 23.98 -21.94 39.19
N PRO A 171 24.66 -22.58 40.17
CA PRO A 171 24.18 -23.81 40.79
C PRO A 171 22.80 -23.57 41.42
N GLN A 172 21.84 -24.45 41.15
CA GLN A 172 20.56 -24.44 41.85
C GLN A 172 20.83 -24.69 43.34
N PRO A 173 20.22 -23.94 44.27
CA PRO A 173 20.36 -24.25 45.69
C PRO A 173 19.80 -25.65 45.93
N LEU A 174 20.68 -26.57 46.35
CA LEU A 174 20.28 -27.86 46.92
C LEU A 174 19.45 -27.56 48.16
N ILE A 175 18.12 -27.72 48.06
CA ILE A 175 17.25 -27.79 49.23
C ILE A 175 17.61 -29.11 49.90
N VAL A 176 18.45 -29.03 50.94
CA VAL A 176 18.75 -30.17 51.81
C VAL A 176 17.55 -30.31 52.76
N PRO A 177 16.77 -31.39 52.72
CA PRO A 177 15.77 -31.63 53.75
C PRO A 177 16.48 -31.89 55.08
N MET A 178 16.06 -31.16 56.13
CA MET A 178 16.41 -31.49 57.52
C MET A 178 15.73 -32.79 57.96
#